data_AF-A0A969IF90-F1
#
_entry.id   AF-A0A969IF90-F1
#
_cell.length_a   1.000
_cell.length_b   1.000
_cell.length_c   1.000
_cell.angle_alpha   90.00
_cell.angle_beta   90.00
_cell.angle_gamma   90.00
#
_symmetry.space_group_name_H-M   'P 1'
#
loop_
_entity.id
_entity.type
_entity.pdbx_description
1 polymer ?
#
loop_
_entity_poly.entity_id
_entity_poly.type
_entity_poly.pdbx_seq_one_letter_code
_entity_poly.pdbx_strand_id
1 'polypeptide(L)' 'MKYNRGEIKLRVYDLLNQNIGVIRTSNNNYIEDARYTILRRYFMLAFTYSLS' A
#
# COMPACT_ATOMS: atom_id res chain seq x y z
N MET A 1 -30.69 -2.37 -16.19
CA MET A 1 -29.24 -2.57 -16.42
C MET A 1 -28.95 -4.06 -16.23
N LYS A 2 -28.83 -4.85 -17.31
CA LYS A 2 -28.89 -6.34 -17.23
C LYS A 2 -27.57 -7.05 -17.55
N TYR A 3 -26.45 -6.32 -17.64
CA TYR A 3 -25.16 -6.85 -18.11
C TYR A 3 -23.95 -6.49 -17.24
N ASN A 4 -24.15 -5.95 -16.03
CA ASN A 4 -23.03 -5.59 -15.15
C ASN A 4 -22.56 -6.77 -14.29
N ARG A 5 -22.26 -7.89 -14.95
CA ARG A 5 -21.86 -9.16 -14.30
C ARG A 5 -20.37 -9.24 -14.00
N GLY A 6 -19.54 -8.44 -14.65
CA GLY A 6 -18.10 -8.37 -14.42
C GLY A 6 -17.69 -7.02 -13.84
N GLU A 7 -16.76 -7.03 -12.89
CA GLU A 7 -16.17 -5.83 -12.30
C GLU A 7 -14.64 -6.00 -12.23
N ILE A 8 -13.91 -4.98 -12.71
CA ILE A 8 -12.45 -4.89 -12.58
C ILE A 8 -12.15 -3.81 -11.55
N LYS A 9 -11.29 -4.12 -10.57
CA LYS A 9 -10.81 -3.20 -9.55
C LYS A 9 -9.31 -3.06 -9.64
N LEU A 10 -8.84 -1.82 -9.75
CA LEU A 10 -7.44 -1.46 -9.59
C LEU A 10 -7.28 -0.73 -8.25
N ARG A 11 -6.35 -1.19 -7.41
CA ARG A 11 -5.95 -0.51 -6.18
C ARG A 11 -4.46 -0.24 -6.20
N VAL A 12 -4.06 0.91 -5.68
CA VAL A 12 -2.66 1.28 -5.50
C VAL A 12 -2.44 1.58 -4.04
N TYR A 13 -1.44 0.93 -3.45
CA TYR A 13 -1.04 1.16 -2.07
C TYR A 13 0.28 1.92 -2.05
N ASP A 14 0.36 2.94 -1.19
CA ASP A 14 1.55 3.78 -1.01
C ASP A 14 2.01 4.50 -2.30
N LEU A 15 1.05 5.06 -3.06
CA LEU A 15 1.33 5.76 -4.33
C LEU A 15 2.35 6.90 -4.17
N LEU A 16 2.26 7.63 -3.05
CA LEU A 16 3.11 8.78 -2.73
C LEU A 16 4.40 8.40 -1.97
N ASN A 17 4.66 7.11 -1.74
CA ASN A 17 5.85 6.62 -1.03
C ASN A 17 6.03 7.27 0.36
N GLN A 18 4.94 7.31 1.13
CA GLN A 18 4.86 7.92 2.45
C GLN A 18 5.17 6.93 3.58
N ASN A 19 5.00 5.63 3.33
CA ASN A 19 5.42 4.62 4.28
C ASN A 19 6.93 4.47 4.18
N ILE A 20 7.66 5.29 4.92
CA ILE A 20 9.11 5.18 5.10
C ILE A 20 9.29 4.46 6.44
N GLY A 21 9.67 3.18 6.40
CA GLY A 21 9.80 2.31 7.57
C GLY A 21 11.02 2.64 8.45
N VAL A 22 11.37 3.92 8.56
CA VAL A 22 12.53 4.42 9.31
C VAL A 22 12.07 5.58 10.18
N ILE A 23 12.24 5.44 11.48
CA ILE A 23 12.12 6.54 12.44
C ILE A 23 13.54 6.84 12.92
N ARG A 24 13.99 8.08 12.73
CA ARG A 24 15.27 8.57 13.23
C ARG A 24 15.03 9.54 14.38
N THR A 25 15.58 9.22 15.54
CA THR A 25 15.61 10.12 16.69
C THR A 25 17.04 10.63 16.84
N SER A 26 17.23 11.95 16.75
CA SER A 26 18.53 12.60 16.94
C SER A 26 18.48 13.40 18.23
N ASN A 27 19.37 13.10 19.17
CA ASN A 27 19.63 13.88 20.37
C ASN A 27 21.07 14.41 20.32
N ASN A 28 21.41 15.44 21.10
CA ASN A 28 22.66 16.21 20.95
C ASN A 28 23.95 15.39 20.83
N ASN A 29 23.99 14.15 21.32
CA ASN A 29 25.16 13.27 21.28
C ASN A 29 24.87 11.84 20.74
N TYR A 30 23.69 11.55 20.21
CA TYR A 30 23.35 10.21 19.72
C TYR A 30 22.29 10.24 18.61
N ILE A 31 22.47 9.37 17.62
CA ILE A 31 21.49 9.11 16.56
C ILE A 31 21.01 7.67 16.73
N GLU A 32 19.70 7.50 16.86
CA GLU A 32 19.05 6.20 16.89
C GLU A 32 18.18 6.02 15.65
N ASP A 33 18.39 4.92 14.93
CA ASP A 33 17.61 4.54 13.75
C ASP A 33 16.79 3.28 14.05
N ALA A 34 15.47 3.41 14.14
CA ALA A 34 14.55 2.28 14.21
C ALA A 34 14.04 1.96 12.79
N ARG A 35 14.33 0.75 12.29
CA ARG A 35 13.85 0.27 10.98
C ARG A 35 12.79 -0.81 11.17
N TYR A 36 11.64 -0.62 10.54
CA TYR A 36 10.54 -1.57 10.56
C TYR A 36 10.32 -2.17 9.17
N THR A 37 9.99 -3.46 9.13
CA THR A 37 9.53 -4.11 7.90
C THR A 37 8.13 -3.63 7.59
N ILE A 38 8.01 -2.82 6.55
CA ILE A 38 6.73 -2.29 6.05
C ILE A 38 6.40 -2.91 4.69
N LEU A 39 5.10 -3.01 4.41
CA LEU A 39 4.62 -3.37 3.08
C LEU A 39 4.96 -2.22 2.11
N ARG A 40 5.80 -2.49 1.11
CA ARG A 40 6.22 -1.49 0.11
C ARG A 40 5.12 -1.23 -0.91
N ARG A 41 5.22 -0.12 -1.67
CA ARG A 41 4.31 0.24 -2.77
C ARG A 41 4.04 -0.92 -3.72
N TYR A 42 2.75 -1.21 -3.93
CA TYR A 42 2.30 -2.25 -4.87
C TYR A 42 0.98 -1.88 -5.52
N PHE A 43 0.73 -2.52 -6.67
CA PHE A 43 -0.51 -2.44 -7.42
C PHE A 43 -1.27 -3.75 -7.25
N MET A 44 -2.58 -3.66 -7.07
CA MET A 44 -3.45 -4.82 -6.98
C MET A 44 -4.54 -4.73 -8.03
N LEU A 45 -4.58 -5.74 -8.90
CA LEU A 45 -5.62 -5.93 -9.88
C LEU A 45 -6.53 -7.07 -9.41
N ALA A 46 -7.84 -6.82 -9.38
CA ALA A 46 -8.83 -7.82 -9.07
C ALA A 46 -9.94 -7.84 -10.12
N PHE A 47 -10.39 -9.03 -10.46
CA PHE A 47 -11.53 -9.27 -11.32
C PHE A 47 -12.57 -10.09 -10.55
N THR A 48 -13.82 -9.65 -10.59
CA THR A 48 -14.95 -10.36 -9.98
C THR A 48 -16.06 -10.53 -11.00
N TYR A 49 -16.66 -11.72 -11.05
CA TYR A 49 -17.77 -12.03 -11.94
C TYR A 49 -18.92 -12.69 -11.17
N SER A 50 -20.13 -12.19 -11.37
CA SER A 50 -21.35 -12.69 -10.71
C SER A 50 -22.16 -13.57 -11.67
N LEU A 51 -22.44 -14.80 -11.25
CA LEU A 51 -23.13 -15.81 -12.08
C LEU A 51 -24.66 -15.79 -11.98
N SER A 52 -25.26 -14.96 -11.11
CA SER A 52 -26.73 -14.87 -10.93
C SER A 52 -27.45 -14.32 -12.16
#